data_AF-A8WJG5-F1
#
_entry.id   AF-A8WJG5-F1
#
_cell.length_a   1.000
_cell.length_b   1.000
_cell.length_c   1.000
_cell.angle_alpha   90.00
_cell.angle_beta   90.00
_cell.angle_gamma   90.00
#
_symmetry.space_group_name_H-M   'P 1'
#
loop_
_entity.id
_entity.type
_entity.pdbx_description
1 polymer ?
#
loop_
_entity_poly.entity_id
_entity_poly.type
_entity_poly.pdbx_seq_one_letter_code
_entity_poly.pdbx_strand_id
1 'polypeptide(L)'
;MLGQAPLGHIKSVSIAEKVKRILICLGFYTLSDPLEQEYESATEFQEDFQKVLNQRDTVLQEFKVRCDQQDSNVIELLSKQSKIPTGKVTLEVANSRQAMQIFPILDAGPLKSIDLKLKNDSQLWDDQRLIQVWRDKEGLEMEIILEELIKENMDFLKKILTNSRIFRKISIYFEKIDLGQFNKLFGPPSGIQENSEIRKNRISREEHLRIYRDLVRNRIQFSQEPMEQRIVSALEVFSNSTILGNVAKFLDGIDMQSLRKVCKDLRFGLDSLKLDPKFQQISIDIREPGQVTVSYNDQKPITYREFDSNESYQSKFLEDFKIMMSNQETVLKSVYLNFYKDPQLLDHFKMEFLESKGLKVENLEMEVFGQHEILSIFPLIDSVSLKKLEIKCPVSGKFQRFLSVDEISKLDQWRNLEELVVNSFVVYTPIRELSIERLAIADILMDTVSMSDLIHLKDVKLQVSENLIKIKIEFQNFFDDNDTNLDDFPGFDSNQTDVWYFRIPNTEKIFYVFYNASKSITFSRIELYGVPGNARVL
;
A
#
# COMPACT_ATOMS: atom_id res chain seq x y z
N MET A 1 21.77 10.50 -8.51
CA MET A 1 22.20 9.08 -8.50
C MET A 1 23.50 8.81 -9.25
N LEU A 2 23.97 9.69 -10.15
CA LEU A 2 25.19 9.47 -10.94
C LEU A 2 26.50 9.46 -10.15
N GLY A 3 26.57 10.10 -8.98
CA GLY A 3 27.80 10.19 -8.16
C GLY A 3 28.30 8.88 -7.54
N GLN A 4 27.50 7.80 -7.58
CA GLN A 4 27.88 6.47 -7.07
C GLN A 4 27.90 5.39 -8.16
N ALA A 5 27.60 5.74 -9.42
CA ALA A 5 27.54 4.80 -10.52
C ALA A 5 28.94 4.46 -11.08
N PRO A 6 29.19 3.22 -11.55
CA PRO A 6 30.47 2.83 -12.13
C PRO A 6 30.59 3.38 -13.56
N LEU A 7 30.82 4.69 -13.68
CA LEU A 7 30.79 5.44 -14.94
C LEU A 7 31.89 5.07 -15.96
N GLY A 8 32.86 4.22 -15.60
CA GLY A 8 33.84 3.68 -16.54
C GLY A 8 33.22 2.72 -17.57
N HIS A 9 32.34 1.80 -17.14
CA HIS A 9 31.87 0.69 -17.99
C HIS A 9 30.55 0.94 -18.72
N ILE A 10 30.37 2.14 -19.24
CA ILE A 10 29.15 2.53 -19.97
C ILE A 10 29.19 1.95 -21.38
N LYS A 11 28.19 1.13 -21.69
CA LYS A 11 27.96 0.51 -22.99
C LYS A 11 27.20 1.42 -23.94
N SER A 12 26.15 2.09 -23.44
CA SER A 12 25.27 2.92 -24.27
C SER A 12 24.76 4.14 -23.50
N VAL A 13 24.48 5.21 -24.23
CA VAL A 13 23.86 6.42 -23.68
C VAL A 13 22.67 6.79 -24.54
N SER A 14 21.51 6.96 -23.91
CA SER A 14 20.29 7.43 -24.56
C SER A 14 19.80 8.70 -23.88
N ILE A 15 19.53 9.73 -24.68
CA ILE A 15 19.00 11.02 -24.23
C ILE A 15 17.64 11.23 -24.89
N ALA A 16 16.62 11.53 -24.10
CA ALA A 16 15.30 11.85 -24.60
C ALA A 16 14.79 13.15 -23.98
N GLU A 17 14.44 14.12 -24.82
CA GLU A 17 13.79 15.36 -24.39
C GLU A 17 12.28 15.24 -24.58
N LYS A 18 11.53 15.34 -23.47
CA LYS A 18 10.07 15.42 -23.42
C LYS A 18 9.66 16.82 -22.96
N VAL A 19 8.37 17.14 -23.06
CA VAL A 19 7.84 18.44 -22.64
C VAL A 19 8.25 18.73 -21.18
N LYS A 20 9.15 19.71 -21.01
CA LYS A 20 9.73 20.17 -19.73
C LYS A 20 10.67 19.21 -18.99
N ARG A 21 11.08 18.09 -19.60
CA ARG A 21 11.95 17.11 -18.92
C ARG A 21 12.96 16.46 -19.86
N ILE A 22 14.13 16.19 -19.32
CA ILE A 22 15.24 15.52 -20.02
C ILE A 22 15.51 14.22 -19.29
N LEU A 23 15.51 13.11 -20.01
CA LEU A 23 15.87 11.81 -19.46
C LEU A 23 17.21 11.36 -20.05
N ILE A 24 18.11 10.88 -19.19
CA ILE A 24 19.30 10.15 -19.58
C ILE A 24 19.18 8.70 -19.10
N CYS A 25 19.45 7.75 -19.99
CA CYS A 25 19.55 6.34 -19.68
C CYS A 25 20.97 5.86 -20.02
N LEU A 26 21.65 5.26 -19.03
CA LEU A 26 23.00 4.71 -19.15
C LEU A 26 22.93 3.18 -19.11
N GLY A 27 23.29 2.53 -20.21
CA GLY A 27 23.47 1.09 -20.26
C GLY A 27 24.90 0.71 -19.88
N PHE A 28 25.09 -0.37 -19.12
CA PHE A 28 26.41 -0.84 -18.68
C PHE A 28 26.72 -2.22 -19.25
N TYR A 29 28.00 -2.58 -19.28
CA TYR A 29 28.42 -3.93 -19.65
C TYR A 29 28.18 -4.97 -18.54
N THR A 30 28.16 -4.53 -17.29
CA THR A 30 28.19 -5.38 -16.10
C THR A 30 26.88 -5.42 -15.33
N LEU A 31 25.94 -4.52 -15.65
CA LEU A 31 24.63 -4.45 -15.00
C LEU A 31 23.57 -4.94 -15.99
N SER A 32 22.62 -5.72 -15.46
CA SER A 32 21.44 -6.15 -16.19
C SER A 32 20.50 -4.99 -16.52
N ASP A 33 20.41 -4.01 -15.62
CA ASP A 33 19.44 -2.92 -15.70
C ASP A 33 20.15 -1.58 -16.02
N PRO A 34 19.59 -0.77 -16.95
CA PRO A 34 20.11 0.56 -17.24
C PRO A 34 19.84 1.52 -16.08
N LEU A 35 20.73 2.49 -15.89
CA LEU A 35 20.50 3.57 -14.92
C LEU A 35 19.77 4.71 -15.60
N GLU A 36 18.61 5.09 -15.07
CA GLU A 36 17.81 6.20 -15.57
C GLU A 36 17.83 7.40 -14.61
N GLN A 37 17.94 8.61 -15.16
CA GLN A 37 17.90 9.85 -14.39
C GLN A 37 17.14 10.92 -15.19
N GLU A 38 16.15 11.54 -14.54
CA GLU A 38 15.31 12.60 -15.11
C GLU A 38 15.75 13.97 -14.56
N TYR A 39 15.69 14.99 -15.41
CA TYR A 39 16.04 16.37 -15.10
C TYR A 39 14.92 17.32 -15.54
N GLU A 40 14.62 18.31 -14.70
CA GLU A 40 13.73 19.43 -15.05
C GLU A 40 14.53 20.64 -15.55
N SER A 41 15.84 20.68 -15.30
CA SER A 41 16.75 21.73 -15.70
C SER A 41 17.79 21.26 -16.71
N ALA A 42 17.94 22.01 -17.82
CA ALA A 42 18.94 21.75 -18.84
C ALA A 42 20.38 21.99 -18.34
N THR A 43 20.57 22.89 -17.37
CA THR A 43 21.90 23.16 -16.79
C THR A 43 22.37 22.02 -15.90
N GLU A 44 21.48 21.46 -15.07
CA GLU A 44 21.78 20.29 -14.24
C GLU A 44 22.11 19.08 -15.11
N PHE A 45 21.31 18.86 -16.17
CA PHE A 45 21.59 17.85 -17.18
C PHE A 45 22.98 18.03 -17.79
N GLN A 46 23.36 19.25 -18.17
CA GLN A 46 24.66 19.53 -18.79
C GLN A 46 25.82 19.15 -17.87
N GLU A 47 25.77 19.54 -16.59
CA GLU A 47 26.83 19.26 -15.62
C GLU A 47 27.03 17.76 -15.42
N ASP A 48 25.93 17.02 -15.26
CA ASP A 48 25.99 15.58 -15.04
C ASP A 48 26.35 14.81 -16.31
N PHE A 49 25.87 15.24 -17.48
CA PHE A 49 26.27 14.67 -18.76
C PHE A 49 27.77 14.87 -19.03
N GLN A 50 28.32 16.03 -18.69
CA GLN A 50 29.76 16.27 -18.81
C GLN A 50 30.57 15.33 -17.90
N LYS A 51 30.09 15.03 -16.69
CA LYS A 51 30.73 14.03 -15.81
C LYS A 51 30.71 12.65 -16.44
N VAL A 52 29.59 12.23 -17.03
CA VAL A 52 29.45 10.96 -17.75
C VAL A 52 30.47 10.87 -18.90
N LEU A 53 30.59 11.94 -19.69
CA LEU A 53 31.53 11.97 -20.82
C LEU A 53 33.00 11.98 -20.38
N ASN A 54 33.33 12.59 -19.24
CA ASN A 54 34.70 12.71 -18.73
C ASN A 54 35.18 11.46 -17.98
N GLN A 55 34.27 10.71 -17.36
CA GLN A 55 34.61 9.56 -16.52
C GLN A 55 34.59 8.21 -17.26
N ARG A 56 34.03 8.17 -18.47
CA ARG A 56 34.09 6.96 -19.30
C ARG A 56 35.50 6.72 -19.81
N ASP A 57 35.89 5.45 -19.85
CA ASP A 57 37.16 4.98 -20.42
C ASP A 57 36.93 4.12 -21.70
N THR A 58 35.68 3.96 -22.12
CA THR A 58 35.27 3.09 -23.23
C THR A 58 34.56 3.82 -24.36
N VAL A 59 34.69 3.27 -25.58
CA VAL A 59 33.91 3.67 -26.76
C VAL A 59 32.48 3.16 -26.58
N LEU A 60 31.49 4.04 -26.74
CA LEU A 60 30.08 3.65 -26.66
C LEU A 60 29.74 2.69 -27.81
N GLN A 61 28.98 1.63 -27.52
CA GLN A 61 28.40 0.82 -28.58
C GLN A 61 27.30 1.58 -29.30
N GLU A 62 26.49 2.32 -28.56
CA GLU A 62 25.35 3.06 -29.07
C GLU A 62 25.16 4.39 -28.36
N PHE A 63 24.92 5.44 -29.15
CA PHE A 63 24.54 6.78 -28.68
C PHE A 63 23.21 7.18 -29.33
N LYS A 64 22.17 7.34 -28.51
CA LYS A 64 20.81 7.65 -28.97
C LYS A 64 20.39 9.04 -28.48
N VAL A 65 19.87 9.87 -29.38
CA VAL A 65 19.30 11.18 -29.04
C VAL A 65 17.93 11.28 -29.66
N ARG A 66 16.93 11.59 -28.83
CA ARG A 66 15.55 11.83 -29.25
C ARG A 66 15.09 13.21 -28.80
N CYS A 67 14.67 14.01 -29.77
CA CYS A 67 14.18 15.36 -29.58
C CYS A 67 13.09 15.67 -30.59
N ASP A 68 11.85 15.75 -30.11
CA ASP A 68 10.68 15.98 -30.96
C ASP A 68 10.33 17.48 -31.07
N GLN A 69 11.01 18.34 -30.30
CA GLN A 69 10.81 19.79 -30.25
C GLN A 69 11.68 20.51 -31.30
N GLN A 70 11.16 21.58 -31.91
CA GLN A 70 11.93 22.36 -32.90
C GLN A 70 13.04 23.19 -32.26
N ASP A 71 12.75 23.82 -31.11
CA ASP A 71 13.70 24.59 -30.31
C ASP A 71 14.10 23.75 -29.09
N SER A 72 15.26 23.10 -29.17
CA SER A 72 15.76 22.20 -28.14
C SER A 72 17.00 22.75 -27.47
N ASN A 73 16.89 22.97 -26.17
CA ASN A 73 18.03 23.32 -25.33
C ASN A 73 19.02 22.15 -25.26
N VAL A 74 18.53 20.90 -25.30
CA VAL A 74 19.39 19.70 -25.26
C VAL A 74 20.31 19.64 -26.48
N ILE A 75 19.78 19.87 -27.68
CA ILE A 75 20.60 19.85 -28.90
C ILE A 75 21.66 20.97 -28.87
N GLU A 76 21.28 22.18 -28.42
CA GLU A 76 22.23 23.28 -28.29
C GLU A 76 23.36 22.95 -27.31
N LEU A 77 23.03 22.33 -26.17
CA LEU A 77 23.99 21.89 -25.16
C LEU A 77 24.91 20.78 -25.66
N LEU A 78 24.35 19.82 -26.40
CA LEU A 78 25.11 18.74 -27.04
C LEU A 78 26.11 19.30 -28.06
N SER A 79 25.71 20.30 -28.85
CA SER A 79 26.59 20.89 -29.88
C SER A 79 27.90 21.50 -29.34
N LYS A 80 27.94 21.81 -28.03
CA LYS A 80 29.09 22.40 -27.34
C LYS A 80 30.02 21.34 -26.72
N GLN A 81 29.71 20.06 -26.86
CA GLN A 81 30.46 18.97 -26.25
C GLN A 81 31.70 18.58 -27.05
N SER A 82 32.66 17.96 -26.37
CA SER A 82 33.80 17.30 -27.03
C SER A 82 33.34 16.11 -27.88
N LYS A 83 34.20 15.66 -28.81
CA LYS A 83 33.91 14.49 -29.65
C LYS A 83 33.54 13.26 -28.81
N ILE A 84 32.47 12.58 -29.22
CA ILE A 84 31.91 11.39 -28.58
C ILE A 84 32.31 10.16 -29.40
N PRO A 85 33.28 9.34 -28.93
CA PRO A 85 33.53 8.01 -29.47
C PRO A 85 32.32 7.10 -29.28
N THR A 86 31.72 6.69 -30.41
CA THR A 86 30.62 5.73 -30.46
C THR A 86 30.66 4.90 -31.74
N GLY A 87 30.24 3.64 -31.67
CA GLY A 87 30.13 2.74 -32.81
C GLY A 87 28.85 2.90 -33.63
N LYS A 88 27.74 3.21 -32.97
CA LYS A 88 26.42 3.40 -33.58
C LYS A 88 25.76 4.67 -33.03
N VAL A 89 25.07 5.40 -33.90
CA VAL A 89 24.31 6.59 -33.52
C VAL A 89 22.88 6.47 -34.00
N THR A 90 21.93 6.78 -33.14
CA THR A 90 20.50 6.87 -33.49
C THR A 90 20.00 8.28 -33.16
N LEU A 91 19.62 9.06 -34.17
CA LEU A 91 19.08 10.41 -34.00
C LEU A 91 17.61 10.45 -34.44
N GLU A 92 16.73 10.75 -33.51
CA GLU A 92 15.32 11.05 -33.78
C GLU A 92 15.12 12.55 -33.51
N VAL A 93 15.16 13.39 -34.55
CA VAL A 93 15.17 14.85 -34.39
C VAL A 93 14.09 15.52 -35.23
N ALA A 94 13.66 16.71 -34.79
CA ALA A 94 12.57 17.44 -35.43
C ALA A 94 12.93 17.97 -36.82
N ASN A 95 14.21 18.26 -37.10
CA ASN A 95 14.66 18.79 -38.37
C ASN A 95 16.16 18.52 -38.63
N SER A 96 16.59 18.71 -39.87
CA SER A 96 17.97 18.52 -40.32
C SER A 96 18.97 19.46 -39.63
N ARG A 97 18.56 20.68 -39.25
CA ARG A 97 19.42 21.63 -38.53
C ARG A 97 19.91 21.05 -37.21
N GLN A 98 19.04 20.36 -36.46
CA GLN A 98 19.42 19.68 -35.23
C GLN A 98 20.41 18.54 -35.46
N ALA A 99 20.20 17.73 -36.50
CA ALA A 99 21.15 16.67 -36.88
C ALA A 99 22.53 17.25 -37.20
N MET A 100 22.57 18.36 -37.95
CA MET A 100 23.81 19.06 -38.31
C MET A 100 24.54 19.70 -37.12
N GLN A 101 23.86 19.95 -36.00
CA GLN A 101 24.50 20.38 -34.75
C GLN A 101 25.14 19.21 -33.99
N ILE A 102 24.62 17.98 -34.16
CA ILE A 102 25.16 16.78 -33.51
C ILE A 102 26.29 16.13 -34.31
N PHE A 103 26.23 16.10 -35.63
CA PHE A 103 27.27 15.40 -36.42
C PHE A 103 28.71 15.83 -36.09
N PRO A 104 29.03 17.11 -35.86
CA PRO A 104 30.40 17.54 -35.52
C PRO A 104 30.92 16.98 -34.18
N ILE A 105 30.03 16.65 -33.24
CA ILE A 105 30.42 16.07 -31.95
C ILE A 105 30.59 14.56 -32.00
N LEU A 106 30.35 13.89 -33.14
CA LEU A 106 30.56 12.45 -33.27
C LEU A 106 31.99 12.17 -33.70
N ASP A 107 32.69 11.28 -32.97
CA ASP A 107 34.01 10.86 -33.40
C ASP A 107 33.90 9.93 -34.63
N ALA A 108 34.46 10.37 -35.74
CA ALA A 108 34.44 9.64 -37.01
C ALA A 108 35.18 8.29 -36.93
N GLY A 109 36.19 8.15 -36.05
CA GLY A 109 37.01 6.94 -35.95
C GLY A 109 36.17 5.67 -35.70
N PRO A 110 35.53 5.53 -34.53
CA PRO A 110 34.78 4.33 -34.17
C PRO A 110 33.42 4.20 -34.87
N LEU A 111 32.88 5.28 -35.42
CA LEU A 111 31.52 5.33 -35.96
C LEU A 111 31.33 4.40 -37.16
N LYS A 112 30.39 3.47 -37.09
CA LYS A 112 30.10 2.49 -38.17
C LYS A 112 28.74 2.72 -38.80
N SER A 113 27.75 3.12 -38.02
CA SER A 113 26.37 3.29 -38.50
C SER A 113 25.65 4.48 -37.88
N ILE A 114 24.80 5.12 -38.68
CA ILE A 114 23.93 6.22 -38.27
C ILE A 114 22.50 5.94 -38.71
N ASP A 115 21.60 5.87 -37.74
CA ASP A 115 20.16 5.77 -37.95
C ASP A 115 19.55 7.16 -37.72
N LEU A 116 19.06 7.81 -38.76
CA LEU A 116 18.53 9.17 -38.72
C LEU A 116 17.03 9.19 -39.06
N LYS A 117 16.21 9.68 -38.14
CA LYS A 117 14.77 9.90 -38.34
C LYS A 117 14.48 11.39 -38.31
N LEU A 118 13.97 11.93 -39.41
CA LEU A 118 13.62 13.34 -39.55
C LEU A 118 12.10 13.50 -39.68
N LYS A 119 11.52 14.44 -38.93
CA LYS A 119 10.12 14.80 -39.06
C LYS A 119 9.98 15.96 -40.05
N ASN A 120 9.45 15.70 -41.24
CA ASN A 120 8.99 16.72 -42.19
C ASN A 120 10.07 17.75 -42.60
N ASP A 121 11.33 17.33 -42.76
CA ASP A 121 12.41 18.18 -43.26
C ASP A 121 13.16 17.53 -44.42
N SER A 122 13.15 18.19 -45.57
CA SER A 122 13.83 17.77 -46.79
C SER A 122 15.25 18.32 -46.94
N GLN A 123 15.69 19.30 -46.14
CA GLN A 123 16.91 20.10 -46.40
C GLN A 123 18.22 19.47 -45.92
N LEU A 124 18.21 18.24 -45.39
CA LEU A 124 19.42 17.55 -44.86
C LEU A 124 20.62 17.58 -45.82
N TRP A 125 20.32 17.52 -47.12
CA TRP A 125 21.29 17.31 -48.17
C TRP A 125 21.82 18.58 -48.83
N ASP A 126 21.16 19.73 -48.60
CA ASP A 126 21.61 21.00 -49.17
C ASP A 126 22.88 21.54 -48.48
N ASP A 127 23.29 20.89 -47.40
CA ASP A 127 24.37 21.34 -46.55
C ASP A 127 25.71 20.69 -46.89
N GLN A 128 26.59 21.45 -47.56
CA GLN A 128 27.96 21.02 -47.86
C GLN A 128 28.76 20.62 -46.61
N ARG A 129 28.34 21.06 -45.40
CA ARG A 129 29.00 20.71 -44.13
C ARG A 129 28.94 19.20 -43.86
N LEU A 130 27.94 18.47 -44.34
CA LEU A 130 27.82 17.02 -44.09
C LEU A 130 29.05 16.25 -44.59
N ILE A 131 29.51 16.58 -45.80
CA ILE A 131 30.70 15.98 -46.41
C ILE A 131 31.98 16.42 -45.68
N GLN A 132 31.98 17.63 -45.12
CA GLN A 132 33.13 18.14 -44.37
C GLN A 132 33.30 17.45 -43.02
N VAL A 133 32.20 17.16 -42.32
CA VAL A 133 32.23 16.56 -40.96
C VAL A 133 32.86 15.17 -40.97
N TRP A 134 32.60 14.36 -42.00
CA TRP A 134 33.15 13.00 -42.12
C TRP A 134 34.06 12.82 -43.34
N ARG A 135 34.76 13.87 -43.77
CA ARG A 135 35.61 13.85 -44.97
C ARG A 135 36.61 12.69 -44.99
N ASP A 136 37.18 12.38 -43.83
CA ASP A 136 38.22 11.35 -43.67
C ASP A 136 37.65 9.98 -43.29
N LYS A 137 36.32 9.83 -43.26
CA LYS A 137 35.66 8.56 -42.98
C LYS A 137 35.51 7.77 -44.27
N GLU A 138 35.66 6.46 -44.17
CA GLU A 138 35.23 5.52 -45.20
C GLU A 138 34.33 4.45 -44.57
N GLY A 139 33.39 3.94 -45.37
CA GLY A 139 32.63 2.74 -45.02
C GLY A 139 31.44 2.93 -44.08
N LEU A 140 30.94 4.15 -43.89
CA LEU A 140 29.80 4.47 -43.03
C LEU A 140 28.48 3.91 -43.59
N GLU A 141 27.66 3.31 -42.73
CA GLU A 141 26.29 2.92 -43.08
C GLU A 141 25.30 3.96 -42.54
N MET A 142 24.37 4.42 -43.37
CA MET A 142 23.40 5.44 -42.97
C MET A 142 21.99 5.01 -43.34
N GLU A 143 21.09 5.00 -42.37
CA GLU A 143 19.67 4.73 -42.54
C GLU A 143 18.87 6.00 -42.27
N ILE A 144 17.97 6.36 -43.19
CA ILE A 144 17.25 7.64 -43.13
C ILE A 144 15.76 7.41 -43.36
N ILE A 145 14.94 8.04 -42.53
CA ILE A 145 13.49 8.05 -42.68
C ILE A 145 13.02 9.49 -42.95
N LEU A 146 12.32 9.69 -44.07
CA LEU A 146 11.78 10.97 -44.56
C LEU A 146 10.27 10.85 -44.87
N GLU A 147 9.52 11.94 -44.81
CA GLU A 147 8.13 11.94 -45.34
C GLU A 147 8.14 11.99 -46.87
N GLU A 148 8.88 12.92 -47.45
CA GLU A 148 8.97 13.13 -48.90
C GLU A 148 10.42 13.25 -49.36
N LEU A 149 10.76 12.54 -50.45
CA LEU A 149 12.04 12.65 -51.12
C LEU A 149 11.91 13.57 -52.34
N ILE A 150 12.32 14.83 -52.18
CA ILE A 150 12.29 15.87 -53.22
C ILE A 150 13.50 15.77 -54.17
N LYS A 151 13.46 16.52 -55.27
CA LYS A 151 14.48 16.48 -56.34
C LYS A 151 15.87 16.87 -55.86
N GLU A 152 15.95 17.93 -55.09
CA GLU A 152 17.19 18.48 -54.55
C GLU A 152 17.96 17.40 -53.76
N ASN A 153 17.24 16.63 -52.94
CA ASN A 153 17.77 15.49 -52.18
C ASN A 153 18.33 14.41 -53.11
N MET A 154 17.60 14.09 -54.18
CA MET A 154 18.00 13.08 -55.16
C MET A 154 19.28 13.49 -55.93
N ASP A 155 19.36 14.75 -56.35
CA ASP A 155 20.53 15.29 -57.06
C ASP A 155 21.78 15.27 -56.16
N PHE A 156 21.63 15.63 -54.89
CA PHE A 156 22.74 15.59 -53.94
C PHE A 156 23.15 14.16 -53.57
N LEU A 157 22.20 13.26 -53.31
CA LEU A 157 22.48 11.85 -53.07
C LEU A 157 23.28 11.23 -54.21
N LYS A 158 22.88 11.53 -55.46
CA LYS A 158 23.64 11.09 -56.64
C LYS A 158 25.06 11.63 -56.62
N LYS A 159 25.25 12.90 -56.26
CA LYS A 159 26.58 13.53 -56.16
C LYS A 159 27.43 12.87 -55.07
N ILE A 160 26.89 12.60 -53.88
CA ILE A 160 27.62 11.93 -52.79
C ILE A 160 28.02 10.51 -53.22
N LEU A 161 27.06 9.71 -53.69
CA LEU A 161 27.30 8.31 -54.04
C LEU A 161 28.29 8.17 -55.21
N THR A 162 28.42 9.20 -56.04
CA THR A 162 29.37 9.21 -57.17
C THR A 162 30.76 9.67 -56.76
N ASN A 163 30.87 10.61 -55.82
CA ASN A 163 32.12 11.34 -55.55
C ASN A 163 32.71 11.10 -54.15
N SER A 164 32.04 10.33 -53.29
CA SER A 164 32.44 10.14 -51.90
C SER A 164 32.62 8.67 -51.56
N ARG A 165 33.68 8.36 -50.79
CA ARG A 165 33.91 7.04 -50.17
C ARG A 165 33.38 6.95 -48.74
N ILE A 166 32.78 8.03 -48.25
CA ILE A 166 32.29 8.14 -46.87
C ILE A 166 31.29 7.04 -46.57
N PHE A 167 30.32 6.84 -47.45
CA PHE A 167 29.23 5.91 -47.21
C PHE A 167 29.45 4.60 -47.95
N ARG A 168 29.46 3.49 -47.19
CA ARG A 168 29.34 2.15 -47.76
C ARG A 168 27.94 1.94 -48.32
N LYS A 169 26.94 2.36 -47.56
CA LYS A 169 25.53 2.08 -47.81
C LYS A 169 24.66 3.20 -47.24
N ILE A 170 23.73 3.70 -48.06
CA ILE A 170 22.65 4.59 -47.62
C ILE A 170 21.32 3.88 -47.85
N SER A 171 20.50 3.75 -46.81
CA SER A 171 19.14 3.21 -46.85
C SER A 171 18.16 4.35 -46.64
N ILE A 172 17.20 4.56 -47.54
CA ILE A 172 16.20 5.63 -47.40
C ILE A 172 14.79 5.05 -47.40
N TYR A 173 14.00 5.42 -46.40
CA TYR A 173 12.59 5.12 -46.24
C TYR A 173 11.80 6.41 -46.45
N PHE A 174 10.77 6.37 -47.32
CA PHE A 174 9.94 7.55 -47.61
C PHE A 174 8.47 7.21 -47.83
N GLU A 175 7.58 8.21 -47.72
CA GLU A 175 6.15 8.09 -48.07
C GLU A 175 5.90 8.58 -49.50
N LYS A 176 6.45 9.74 -49.85
CA LYS A 176 6.24 10.41 -51.14
C LYS A 176 7.55 10.52 -51.91
N ILE A 177 7.49 10.23 -53.21
CA ILE A 177 8.61 10.41 -54.15
C ILE A 177 8.08 10.70 -55.55
N ASP A 178 8.76 11.58 -56.29
CA ASP A 178 8.60 11.66 -57.74
C ASP A 178 9.38 10.52 -58.40
N LEU A 179 8.70 9.40 -58.63
CA LEU A 179 9.29 8.24 -59.32
C LEU A 179 9.83 8.56 -60.71
N GLY A 180 9.19 9.50 -61.43
CA GLY A 180 9.61 9.85 -62.79
C GLY A 180 10.98 10.50 -62.79
N GLN A 181 11.21 11.43 -61.87
CA GLN A 181 12.51 12.06 -61.66
C GLN A 181 13.53 11.09 -61.06
N PHE A 182 13.12 10.28 -60.09
CA PHE A 182 13.98 9.28 -59.47
C PHE A 182 14.51 8.25 -60.50
N ASN A 183 13.63 7.75 -61.37
CA ASN A 183 14.00 6.83 -62.45
C ASN A 183 14.98 7.45 -63.45
N LYS A 184 14.83 8.74 -63.76
CA LYS A 184 15.78 9.46 -64.64
C LYS A 184 17.17 9.59 -64.01
N LEU A 185 17.24 9.79 -62.69
CA LEU A 185 18.51 10.00 -61.99
C LEU A 185 19.27 8.71 -61.70
N PHE A 186 18.58 7.65 -61.27
CA PHE A 186 19.19 6.41 -60.77
C PHE A 186 18.95 5.17 -61.65
N GLY A 187 18.17 5.29 -62.74
CA GLY A 187 17.82 4.16 -63.61
C GLY A 187 16.75 3.24 -63.01
N PRO A 188 16.25 2.24 -63.77
CA PRO A 188 15.20 1.32 -63.31
C PRO A 188 15.67 0.39 -62.19
N PRO A 189 14.76 -0.19 -61.39
CA PRO A 189 15.11 -1.08 -60.28
C PRO A 189 15.84 -2.34 -60.75
N SER A 190 16.83 -2.79 -59.96
CA SER A 190 17.68 -3.96 -60.25
C SER A 190 17.12 -5.26 -59.67
N GLY A 191 16.15 -5.17 -58.75
CA GLY A 191 15.39 -6.27 -58.17
C GLY A 191 14.21 -5.74 -57.34
N ILE A 192 13.15 -6.54 -57.22
CA ILE A 192 11.96 -6.26 -56.42
C ILE A 192 11.89 -7.33 -55.33
N GLN A 193 11.81 -6.93 -54.07
CA GLN A 193 11.43 -7.78 -52.93
C GLN A 193 10.13 -7.22 -52.33
N GLU A 194 9.34 -8.03 -51.63
CA GLU A 194 8.08 -7.57 -51.01
C GLU A 194 8.30 -6.21 -50.30
N ASN A 195 7.61 -5.18 -50.81
CA ASN A 195 7.64 -3.79 -50.34
C ASN A 195 8.99 -3.02 -50.45
N SER A 196 9.94 -3.45 -51.29
CA SER A 196 11.20 -2.73 -51.52
C SER A 196 11.75 -2.81 -52.96
N GLU A 197 12.32 -1.69 -53.44
CA GLU A 197 12.99 -1.60 -54.73
C GLU A 197 14.52 -1.50 -54.51
N ILE A 198 15.27 -2.54 -54.86
CA ILE A 198 16.72 -2.53 -54.76
C ILE A 198 17.30 -1.98 -56.07
N ARG A 199 18.05 -0.87 -56.01
CA ARG A 199 18.71 -0.28 -57.18
C ARG A 199 20.22 -0.28 -57.00
N LYS A 200 20.92 -1.00 -57.88
CA LYS A 200 22.39 -1.00 -57.92
C LYS A 200 22.84 0.19 -58.77
N ASN A 201 23.60 1.11 -58.19
CA ASN A 201 24.17 2.23 -58.93
C ASN A 201 25.22 1.68 -59.91
N ARG A 202 25.11 2.01 -61.21
CA ARG A 202 25.99 1.50 -62.28
C ARG A 202 27.46 1.96 -62.19
N ILE A 203 27.82 2.79 -61.22
CA ILE A 203 29.17 3.39 -61.10
C ILE A 203 30.13 2.49 -60.29
N SER A 204 29.62 1.59 -59.45
CA SER A 204 30.41 0.66 -58.64
C SER A 204 29.69 -0.68 -58.52
N ARG A 205 30.44 -1.80 -58.51
CA ARG A 205 29.88 -3.16 -58.39
C ARG A 205 29.29 -3.47 -56.99
N GLU A 206 29.22 -2.50 -56.09
CA GLU A 206 28.70 -2.64 -54.73
C GLU A 206 27.31 -1.99 -54.52
N GLU A 207 26.54 -2.52 -53.55
CA GLU A 207 25.18 -2.06 -53.23
C GLU A 207 25.17 -0.81 -52.33
N HIS A 208 25.48 0.35 -52.91
CA HIS A 208 25.65 1.60 -52.14
C HIS A 208 24.35 2.33 -51.74
N LEU A 209 23.22 2.06 -52.40
CA LEU A 209 21.94 2.73 -52.12
C LEU A 209 20.80 1.71 -52.08
N ARG A 210 20.00 1.72 -51.01
CA ARG A 210 18.77 0.93 -50.88
C ARG A 210 17.59 1.84 -50.60
N ILE A 211 16.48 1.57 -51.26
CA ILE A 211 15.27 2.37 -51.14
C ILE A 211 14.07 1.48 -50.85
N TYR A 212 13.26 1.90 -49.90
CA TYR A 212 12.13 1.14 -49.41
C TYR A 212 10.86 1.96 -49.58
N ARG A 213 9.88 1.37 -50.27
CA ARG A 213 8.62 2.01 -50.65
C ARG A 213 7.46 1.21 -50.06
N ASP A 214 7.31 1.24 -48.73
CA ASP A 214 5.98 1.21 -48.10
C ASP A 214 5.97 1.45 -46.59
N LEU A 215 4.91 2.16 -46.17
CA LEU A 215 4.40 2.43 -44.82
C LEU A 215 5.31 3.15 -43.81
N VAL A 216 5.71 4.37 -44.17
CA VAL A 216 6.11 5.43 -43.23
C VAL A 216 5.16 5.52 -42.01
N ARG A 217 3.85 5.23 -42.15
CA ARG A 217 2.91 5.26 -41.02
C ARG A 217 3.28 4.36 -39.83
N ASN A 218 4.03 3.27 -40.03
CA ASN A 218 4.49 2.40 -38.94
C ASN A 218 5.94 2.71 -38.48
N ARG A 219 6.72 3.48 -39.24
CA ARG A 219 8.14 3.80 -38.92
C ARG A 219 8.42 5.28 -38.58
N ILE A 220 7.54 6.21 -38.99
CA ILE A 220 7.47 7.62 -38.55
C ILE A 220 6.53 7.78 -37.35
N GLN A 221 5.93 6.69 -36.85
CA GLN A 221 5.77 6.64 -35.39
C GLN A 221 7.18 6.73 -34.83
N PHE A 222 7.59 7.94 -34.41
CA PHE A 222 8.65 8.12 -33.44
C PHE A 222 8.52 6.96 -32.50
N SER A 223 9.56 6.13 -32.43
CA SER A 223 9.45 4.82 -31.81
C SER A 223 8.58 4.97 -30.56
N GLN A 224 7.34 4.47 -30.59
CA GLN A 224 6.74 3.94 -29.38
C GLN A 224 7.41 2.58 -29.21
N GLU A 225 8.74 2.52 -29.28
CA GLU A 225 9.42 1.73 -28.30
C GLU A 225 8.93 2.36 -27.01
N PRO A 226 8.18 1.63 -26.17
CA PRO A 226 8.34 1.92 -24.76
C PRO A 226 9.85 2.03 -24.61
N MET A 227 10.34 3.14 -24.07
CA MET A 227 11.60 3.01 -23.36
C MET A 227 11.47 1.71 -22.58
N GLU A 228 12.49 0.86 -22.57
CA GLU A 228 12.51 -0.20 -21.58
C GLU A 228 12.59 0.43 -20.15
N GLN A 229 11.69 1.35 -19.79
CA GLN A 229 10.66 0.95 -18.84
C GLN A 229 10.18 -0.43 -19.29
N ARG A 230 10.94 -1.44 -18.85
CA ARG A 230 10.39 -2.74 -18.56
C ARG A 230 9.01 -2.41 -18.05
N ILE A 231 7.96 -2.79 -18.79
CA ILE A 231 6.65 -2.90 -18.16
C ILE A 231 6.90 -4.05 -17.21
N VAL A 232 7.55 -3.72 -16.10
CA VAL A 232 7.63 -4.53 -14.92
C VAL A 232 6.15 -4.70 -14.68
N SER A 233 5.64 -5.87 -15.04
CA SER A 233 4.22 -6.13 -14.82
C SER A 233 3.97 -5.74 -13.36
N ALA A 234 2.79 -5.21 -13.05
CA ALA A 234 2.50 -4.88 -11.64
C ALA A 234 2.89 -6.07 -10.73
N LEU A 235 2.71 -7.31 -11.24
CA LEU A 235 3.29 -8.53 -10.68
C LEU A 235 4.80 -8.47 -10.42
N GLU A 236 5.65 -8.24 -11.43
CA GLU A 236 7.11 -8.14 -11.22
C GLU A 236 7.51 -7.01 -10.26
N VAL A 237 6.76 -5.90 -10.19
CA VAL A 237 7.01 -4.79 -9.25
C VAL A 237 6.70 -5.28 -7.83
N PHE A 238 5.57 -5.95 -7.66
CA PHE A 238 5.14 -6.47 -6.37
C PHE A 238 5.85 -7.76 -5.95
N SER A 239 6.53 -8.45 -6.87
CA SER A 239 7.47 -9.53 -6.54
C SER A 239 8.74 -9.00 -5.86
N ASN A 240 9.02 -7.69 -5.92
CA ASN A 240 10.06 -7.07 -5.13
C ASN A 240 9.57 -6.85 -3.68
N SER A 241 10.14 -7.59 -2.73
CA SER A 241 9.79 -7.54 -1.31
C SER A 241 9.96 -6.16 -0.66
N THR A 242 10.88 -5.33 -1.17
CA THR A 242 11.10 -3.97 -0.65
C THR A 242 9.98 -3.02 -1.08
N ILE A 243 9.55 -3.12 -2.34
CA ILE A 243 8.45 -2.32 -2.86
C ILE A 243 7.14 -2.77 -2.22
N LEU A 244 6.88 -4.08 -2.22
CA LEU A 244 5.71 -4.66 -1.57
C LEU A 244 5.68 -4.29 -0.08
N GLY A 245 6.82 -4.35 0.62
CA GLY A 245 6.92 -3.93 2.02
C GLY A 245 6.63 -2.44 2.25
N ASN A 246 6.93 -1.56 1.31
CA ASN A 246 6.58 -0.15 1.40
C ASN A 246 5.10 0.12 1.10
N VAL A 247 4.51 -0.59 0.12
CA VAL A 247 3.08 -0.51 -0.18
C VAL A 247 2.26 -1.09 0.97
N ALA A 248 2.70 -2.23 1.50
CA ALA A 248 2.10 -2.92 2.64
C ALA A 248 1.90 -2.05 3.88
N LYS A 249 2.72 -1.02 4.08
CA LYS A 249 2.55 -0.07 5.19
C LYS A 249 1.21 0.66 5.14
N PHE A 250 0.62 0.81 3.95
CA PHE A 250 -0.63 1.50 3.71
C PHE A 250 -1.83 0.56 3.56
N LEU A 251 -1.62 -0.75 3.58
CA LEU A 251 -2.68 -1.73 3.44
C LEU A 251 -3.27 -2.07 4.81
N ASP A 252 -4.59 -2.25 4.84
CA ASP A 252 -5.26 -2.94 5.94
C ASP A 252 -5.35 -4.46 5.67
N GLY A 253 -5.81 -5.23 6.64
CA GLY A 253 -5.92 -6.68 6.49
C GLY A 253 -6.83 -7.13 5.33
N ILE A 254 -7.84 -6.34 4.95
CA ILE A 254 -8.75 -6.68 3.85
C ILE A 254 -8.09 -6.40 2.49
N ASP A 255 -7.34 -5.30 2.37
CA ASP A 255 -6.51 -5.01 1.22
C ASP A 255 -5.46 -6.11 1.03
N MET A 256 -4.81 -6.54 2.12
CA MET A 256 -3.85 -7.64 2.11
C MET A 256 -4.49 -8.92 1.58
N GLN A 257 -5.67 -9.31 2.08
CA GLN A 257 -6.37 -10.50 1.59
C GLN A 257 -6.79 -10.37 0.12
N SER A 258 -7.20 -9.18 -0.30
CA SER A 258 -7.53 -8.90 -1.70
C SER A 258 -6.31 -9.10 -2.60
N LEU A 259 -5.14 -8.58 -2.21
CA LEU A 259 -3.89 -8.77 -2.94
C LEU A 259 -3.42 -10.23 -2.95
N ARG A 260 -3.58 -10.97 -1.85
CA ARG A 260 -3.27 -12.42 -1.80
C ARG A 260 -4.09 -13.22 -2.80
N LYS A 261 -5.27 -12.75 -3.20
CA LYS A 261 -6.13 -13.42 -4.19
C LYS A 261 -5.76 -13.09 -5.64
N VAL A 262 -4.91 -12.09 -5.89
CA VAL A 262 -4.53 -11.66 -7.25
C VAL A 262 -3.57 -12.65 -7.92
N CYS A 263 -2.44 -12.98 -7.30
CA CYS A 263 -1.47 -13.95 -7.84
C CYS A 263 -0.67 -14.67 -6.75
N LYS A 264 0.04 -15.74 -7.14
CA LYS A 264 0.88 -16.55 -6.24
C LYS A 264 2.07 -15.76 -5.67
N ASP A 265 2.70 -14.93 -6.49
CA ASP A 265 3.90 -14.17 -6.08
C ASP A 265 3.57 -13.10 -5.04
N LEU A 266 2.47 -12.37 -5.23
CA LEU A 266 1.93 -11.42 -4.24
C LEU A 266 1.60 -12.09 -2.92
N ARG A 267 0.95 -13.26 -2.99
CA ARG A 267 0.63 -14.05 -1.80
C ARG A 267 1.90 -14.46 -1.05
N PHE A 268 2.87 -15.04 -1.76
CA PHE A 268 4.15 -15.43 -1.17
C PHE A 268 4.91 -14.24 -0.59
N GLY A 269 4.93 -13.11 -1.30
CA GLY A 269 5.53 -11.87 -0.84
C GLY A 269 4.90 -11.36 0.46
N LEU A 270 3.58 -11.24 0.51
CA LEU A 270 2.85 -10.81 1.71
C LEU A 270 3.04 -11.78 2.88
N ASP A 271 2.97 -13.08 2.63
CA ASP A 271 3.15 -14.12 3.65
C ASP A 271 4.58 -14.08 4.23
N SER A 272 5.59 -13.78 3.41
CA SER A 272 6.98 -13.64 3.85
C SER A 272 7.24 -12.40 4.70
N LEU A 273 6.47 -11.32 4.48
CA LEU A 273 6.61 -10.05 5.19
C LEU A 273 6.02 -10.09 6.61
N LYS A 274 5.14 -11.05 6.91
CA LYS A 274 4.48 -11.21 8.23
C LYS A 274 3.88 -9.91 8.75
N LEU A 275 3.12 -9.25 7.89
CA LEU A 275 2.57 -7.93 8.16
C LEU A 275 1.46 -8.00 9.21
N ASP A 276 1.38 -6.97 10.04
CA ASP A 276 0.25 -6.76 10.93
C ASP A 276 -0.98 -6.34 10.10
N PRO A 277 -2.09 -7.11 10.13
CA PRO A 277 -3.34 -6.77 9.45
C PRO A 277 -3.99 -5.47 9.97
N LYS A 278 -3.60 -4.99 11.15
CA LYS A 278 -4.10 -3.75 11.77
C LYS A 278 -5.62 -3.74 11.93
N PHE A 279 -6.24 -4.89 12.18
CA PHE A 279 -7.63 -4.89 12.60
C PHE A 279 -7.75 -4.19 13.95
N GLN A 280 -8.80 -3.38 14.08
CA GLN A 280 -9.15 -2.69 15.32
C GLN A 280 -10.50 -3.17 15.84
N GLN A 281 -11.39 -3.64 14.97
CA GLN A 281 -12.68 -4.18 15.37
C GLN A 281 -12.94 -5.54 14.72
N ILE A 282 -13.47 -6.47 15.49
CA ILE A 282 -13.90 -7.79 15.00
C ILE A 282 -15.28 -8.09 15.59
N SER A 283 -16.19 -8.60 14.77
CA SER A 283 -17.48 -9.12 15.23
C SER A 283 -17.69 -10.50 14.63
N ILE A 284 -17.87 -11.50 15.50
CA ILE A 284 -18.24 -12.88 15.12
C ILE A 284 -19.65 -13.12 15.65
N ASP A 285 -20.60 -13.40 14.75
CA ASP A 285 -22.03 -13.45 15.05
C ASP A 285 -22.69 -14.69 14.41
N ILE A 286 -23.32 -15.53 15.24
CA ILE A 286 -24.04 -16.74 14.85
C ILE A 286 -25.54 -16.54 15.14
N ARG A 287 -26.22 -15.84 14.24
CA ARG A 287 -27.67 -15.58 14.38
C ARG A 287 -28.57 -16.74 14.02
N GLU A 288 -28.10 -17.66 13.19
CA GLU A 288 -28.86 -18.85 12.79
C GLU A 288 -27.91 -20.06 12.79
N PRO A 289 -28.40 -21.27 13.12
CA PRO A 289 -27.58 -22.47 13.03
C PRO A 289 -27.08 -22.71 11.59
N GLY A 290 -25.91 -23.33 11.43
CA GLY A 290 -25.36 -23.64 10.11
C GLY A 290 -24.74 -22.45 9.37
N GLN A 291 -24.60 -21.29 10.03
CA GLN A 291 -23.89 -20.15 9.48
C GLN A 291 -23.16 -19.33 10.54
N VAL A 292 -22.02 -18.74 10.17
CA VAL A 292 -21.30 -17.75 10.97
C VAL A 292 -21.03 -16.51 10.12
N THR A 293 -21.25 -15.34 10.71
CA THR A 293 -20.95 -14.07 10.08
C THR A 293 -19.80 -13.39 10.80
N VAL A 294 -18.80 -12.93 10.06
CA VAL A 294 -17.66 -12.19 10.59
C VAL A 294 -17.49 -10.85 9.88
N SER A 295 -17.21 -9.79 10.63
CA SER A 295 -16.82 -8.49 10.08
C SER A 295 -15.56 -7.97 10.76
N TYR A 296 -14.82 -7.14 10.01
CA TYR A 296 -13.58 -6.50 10.42
C TYR A 296 -13.68 -5.00 10.17
N ASN A 297 -13.32 -4.16 11.15
CA ASN A 297 -13.34 -2.70 11.03
C ASN A 297 -14.66 -2.13 10.46
N ASP A 298 -15.80 -2.70 10.88
CA ASP A 298 -17.15 -2.36 10.42
C ASP A 298 -17.35 -2.43 8.88
N GLN A 299 -16.49 -3.16 8.17
CA GLN A 299 -16.65 -3.43 6.74
C GLN A 299 -17.77 -4.43 6.47
N LYS A 300 -18.08 -4.62 5.18
CA LYS A 300 -19.11 -5.55 4.73
C LYS A 300 -18.84 -6.96 5.32
N PRO A 301 -19.81 -7.54 6.05
CA PRO A 301 -19.62 -8.83 6.70
C PRO A 301 -19.47 -9.98 5.68
N ILE A 302 -18.68 -10.98 6.06
CA ILE A 302 -18.49 -12.25 5.36
C ILE A 302 -19.34 -13.29 6.08
N THR A 303 -20.22 -13.97 5.35
CA THR A 303 -21.06 -15.03 5.91
C THR A 303 -20.65 -16.38 5.34
N TYR A 304 -20.28 -17.30 6.22
CA TYR A 304 -20.00 -18.70 5.92
C TYR A 304 -21.27 -19.49 6.22
N ARG A 305 -21.71 -20.33 5.28
CA ARG A 305 -22.93 -21.15 5.41
C ARG A 305 -22.64 -22.58 5.00
N GLU A 306 -23.38 -23.53 5.55
CA GLU A 306 -23.47 -24.86 4.98
C GLU A 306 -24.02 -24.77 3.55
N PHE A 307 -23.28 -25.34 2.61
CA PHE A 307 -23.73 -25.60 1.24
C PHE A 307 -23.66 -27.11 1.02
N ASP A 308 -24.30 -27.63 -0.05
CA ASP A 308 -24.25 -29.05 -0.46
C ASP A 308 -22.81 -29.61 -0.73
N SER A 309 -21.76 -28.84 -0.47
CA SER A 309 -20.37 -29.28 -0.52
C SER A 309 -19.96 -30.04 0.75
N ASN A 310 -19.16 -31.09 0.61
CA ASN A 310 -18.61 -31.92 1.70
C ASN A 310 -17.76 -31.19 2.76
N GLU A 311 -17.59 -29.87 2.67
CA GLU A 311 -16.69 -29.09 3.54
C GLU A 311 -17.51 -28.20 4.49
N SER A 312 -17.33 -28.42 5.80
CA SER A 312 -18.05 -27.69 6.84
C SER A 312 -17.74 -26.18 6.80
N TYR A 313 -18.77 -25.37 7.00
CA TYR A 313 -18.64 -23.91 7.15
C TYR A 313 -17.73 -23.52 8.31
N GLN A 314 -17.71 -24.32 9.40
CA GLN A 314 -16.87 -24.08 10.57
C GLN A 314 -15.40 -24.16 10.20
N SER A 315 -15.01 -25.20 9.46
CA SER A 315 -13.63 -25.40 9.00
C SER A 315 -13.18 -24.28 8.08
N LYS A 316 -14.02 -23.89 7.10
CA LYS A 316 -13.73 -22.77 6.19
C LYS A 316 -13.55 -21.46 6.93
N PHE A 317 -14.46 -21.16 7.86
CA PHE A 317 -14.38 -19.95 8.68
C PHE A 317 -13.10 -19.94 9.51
N LEU A 318 -12.77 -21.02 10.19
CA LEU A 318 -11.58 -21.08 11.06
C LEU A 318 -10.28 -20.94 10.27
N GLU A 319 -10.18 -21.57 9.09
CA GLU A 319 -9.01 -21.44 8.22
C GLU A 319 -8.82 -20.00 7.76
N ASP A 320 -9.88 -19.38 7.21
CA ASP A 320 -9.84 -17.98 6.77
C ASP A 320 -9.56 -17.03 7.94
N PHE A 321 -10.21 -17.24 9.09
CA PHE A 321 -10.04 -16.41 10.29
C PHE A 321 -8.60 -16.50 10.80
N LYS A 322 -8.01 -17.70 10.86
CA LYS A 322 -6.59 -17.90 11.25
C LYS A 322 -5.64 -17.18 10.31
N ILE A 323 -5.87 -17.30 9.00
CA ILE A 323 -5.07 -16.63 7.98
C ILE A 323 -5.18 -15.11 8.11
N MET A 324 -6.37 -14.61 8.41
CA MET A 324 -6.65 -13.19 8.53
C MET A 324 -6.07 -12.59 9.81
N MET A 325 -6.14 -13.31 10.93
CA MET A 325 -5.57 -12.91 12.22
C MET A 325 -4.07 -13.18 12.34
N SER A 326 -3.44 -13.74 11.30
CA SER A 326 -2.01 -14.06 11.33
C SER A 326 -1.17 -12.78 11.50
N ASN A 327 -0.25 -12.80 12.47
CA ASN A 327 0.61 -11.67 12.83
C ASN A 327 -0.13 -10.40 13.30
N GLN A 328 -1.38 -10.52 13.77
CA GLN A 328 -2.08 -9.41 14.42
C GLN A 328 -1.31 -8.93 15.67
N GLU A 329 -0.69 -7.76 15.58
CA GLU A 329 0.07 -7.14 16.67
C GLU A 329 -0.63 -5.92 17.25
N THR A 330 -1.37 -5.20 16.41
CA THR A 330 -2.20 -4.06 16.79
C THR A 330 -3.28 -4.50 17.77
N VAL A 331 -3.51 -3.69 18.81
CA VAL A 331 -4.55 -3.92 19.81
C VAL A 331 -5.93 -3.78 19.16
N LEU A 332 -6.76 -4.81 19.32
CA LEU A 332 -8.16 -4.78 18.93
C LEU A 332 -8.92 -3.87 19.90
N LYS A 333 -9.42 -2.75 19.38
CA LYS A 333 -10.22 -1.77 20.13
C LYS A 333 -11.57 -2.31 20.56
N SER A 334 -12.20 -3.17 19.75
CA SER A 334 -13.50 -3.75 20.09
C SER A 334 -13.64 -5.15 19.50
N VAL A 335 -14.05 -6.11 20.31
CA VAL A 335 -14.35 -7.47 19.86
C VAL A 335 -15.74 -7.85 20.35
N TYR A 336 -16.60 -8.27 19.43
CA TYR A 336 -17.90 -8.85 19.73
C TYR A 336 -17.90 -10.34 19.38
N LEU A 337 -18.25 -11.19 20.34
CA LEU A 337 -18.30 -12.65 20.18
C LEU A 337 -19.68 -13.19 20.54
N ASN A 338 -20.30 -13.84 19.58
CA ASN A 338 -21.53 -14.59 19.77
C ASN A 338 -21.40 -15.97 19.12
N PHE A 339 -21.31 -17.00 19.98
CA PHE A 339 -21.27 -18.41 19.58
C PHE A 339 -22.49 -19.22 20.04
N TYR A 340 -23.53 -18.59 20.59
CA TYR A 340 -24.54 -19.33 21.37
C TYR A 340 -25.35 -20.36 20.55
N LYS A 341 -25.49 -20.15 19.23
CA LYS A 341 -26.16 -21.09 18.31
C LYS A 341 -25.26 -22.18 17.74
N ASP A 342 -23.96 -22.12 18.01
CA ASP A 342 -23.01 -23.16 17.61
C ASP A 342 -21.89 -23.32 18.65
N PRO A 343 -22.17 -24.03 19.77
CA PRO A 343 -21.17 -24.32 20.79
C PRO A 343 -19.99 -25.14 20.26
N GLN A 344 -20.20 -25.97 19.22
CA GLN A 344 -19.10 -26.72 18.62
C GLN A 344 -18.09 -25.78 17.97
N LEU A 345 -18.54 -24.72 17.30
CA LEU A 345 -17.63 -23.73 16.74
C LEU A 345 -16.82 -23.02 17.83
N LEU A 346 -17.40 -22.74 19.01
CA LEU A 346 -16.63 -22.20 20.14
C LEU A 346 -15.51 -23.15 20.59
N ASP A 347 -15.79 -24.46 20.67
CA ASP A 347 -14.78 -25.45 21.05
C ASP A 347 -13.64 -25.52 20.02
N HIS A 348 -13.97 -25.53 18.72
CA HIS A 348 -12.94 -25.51 17.67
C HIS A 348 -12.16 -24.19 17.66
N PHE A 349 -12.84 -23.05 17.85
CA PHE A 349 -12.21 -21.74 17.96
C PHE A 349 -11.22 -21.70 19.13
N LYS A 350 -11.63 -22.21 20.29
CA LYS A 350 -10.76 -22.34 21.46
C LYS A 350 -9.51 -23.18 21.15
N MET A 351 -9.68 -24.36 20.55
CA MET A 351 -8.56 -25.25 20.24
C MET A 351 -7.56 -24.62 19.26
N GLU A 352 -8.05 -23.93 18.24
CA GLU A 352 -7.19 -23.33 17.20
C GLU A 352 -6.36 -22.15 17.73
N PHE A 353 -6.89 -21.41 18.71
CA PHE A 353 -6.26 -20.19 19.23
C PHE A 353 -5.60 -20.36 20.61
N LEU A 354 -5.74 -21.51 21.27
CA LEU A 354 -5.17 -21.76 22.61
C LEU A 354 -3.64 -21.60 22.66
N GLU A 355 -2.95 -21.96 21.58
CA GLU A 355 -1.49 -21.88 21.48
C GLU A 355 -0.98 -20.51 21.01
N SER A 356 -1.89 -19.58 20.69
CA SER A 356 -1.52 -18.24 20.24
C SER A 356 -1.04 -17.37 21.41
N LYS A 357 -0.16 -16.40 21.13
CA LYS A 357 0.10 -15.30 22.08
C LYS A 357 -1.22 -14.53 22.18
N GLY A 358 -1.91 -14.63 23.31
CA GLY A 358 -3.28 -14.14 23.51
C GLY A 358 -3.57 -12.80 22.83
N LEU A 359 -4.77 -12.69 22.26
CA LEU A 359 -5.22 -11.52 21.51
C LEU A 359 -5.26 -10.29 22.42
N LYS A 360 -4.62 -9.21 21.98
CA LYS A 360 -4.68 -7.93 22.68
C LYS A 360 -6.00 -7.25 22.38
N VAL A 361 -6.91 -7.23 23.34
CA VAL A 361 -8.27 -6.69 23.19
C VAL A 361 -8.50 -5.64 24.27
N GLU A 362 -8.98 -4.46 23.90
CA GLU A 362 -9.29 -3.40 24.85
C GLU A 362 -10.74 -3.50 25.39
N ASN A 363 -11.70 -3.74 24.49
CA ASN A 363 -13.12 -3.89 24.82
C ASN A 363 -13.65 -5.21 24.29
N LEU A 364 -14.15 -6.07 25.18
CA LEU A 364 -14.74 -7.36 24.84
C LEU A 364 -16.23 -7.37 25.16
N GLU A 365 -17.05 -7.63 24.15
CA GLU A 365 -18.48 -7.89 24.28
C GLU A 365 -18.78 -9.34 23.93
N MET A 366 -19.57 -10.02 24.76
CA MET A 366 -19.94 -11.41 24.53
C MET A 366 -21.41 -11.69 24.81
N GLU A 367 -22.03 -12.49 23.95
CA GLU A 367 -23.32 -13.11 24.22
C GLU A 367 -23.13 -14.54 24.72
N VAL A 368 -23.50 -14.82 25.97
CA VAL A 368 -23.25 -16.10 26.66
C VAL A 368 -24.50 -16.62 27.39
N PHE A 369 -24.50 -17.88 27.79
CA PHE A 369 -25.52 -18.44 28.68
C PHE A 369 -25.04 -18.64 30.12
N GLY A 370 -23.73 -18.74 30.34
CA GLY A 370 -23.13 -18.83 31.66
C GLY A 370 -21.64 -18.48 31.65
N GLN A 371 -20.94 -18.81 32.73
CA GLN A 371 -19.50 -18.55 32.83
C GLN A 371 -18.64 -19.49 32.00
N HIS A 372 -19.15 -20.66 31.58
CA HIS A 372 -18.37 -21.65 30.84
C HIS A 372 -17.86 -21.09 29.50
N GLU A 373 -18.70 -20.35 28.78
CA GLU A 373 -18.30 -19.70 27.53
C GLU A 373 -17.23 -18.62 27.78
N ILE A 374 -17.36 -17.86 28.87
CA ILE A 374 -16.38 -16.85 29.29
C ILE A 374 -15.03 -17.51 29.61
N LEU A 375 -15.04 -18.59 30.38
CA LEU A 375 -13.84 -19.39 30.71
C LEU A 375 -13.19 -20.00 29.47
N SER A 376 -13.95 -20.23 28.41
CA SER A 376 -13.42 -20.73 27.14
C SER A 376 -12.74 -19.64 26.31
N ILE A 377 -13.18 -18.38 26.44
CA ILE A 377 -12.68 -17.24 25.67
C ILE A 377 -11.53 -16.52 26.40
N PHE A 378 -11.63 -16.31 27.72
CA PHE A 378 -10.62 -15.56 28.49
C PHE A 378 -9.17 -16.01 28.29
N PRO A 379 -8.85 -17.33 28.22
CA PRO A 379 -7.49 -17.79 27.95
C PRO A 379 -6.92 -17.31 26.61
N LEU A 380 -7.78 -16.95 25.65
CA LEU A 380 -7.41 -16.45 24.33
C LEU A 380 -7.12 -14.94 24.34
N ILE A 381 -7.40 -14.24 25.44
CA ILE A 381 -7.31 -12.78 25.57
C ILE A 381 -6.20 -12.41 26.54
N ASP A 382 -5.37 -11.44 26.12
CA ASP A 382 -4.33 -10.86 26.95
C ASP A 382 -4.94 -10.06 28.12
N SER A 383 -4.57 -10.42 29.35
CA SER A 383 -5.16 -9.85 30.58
C SER A 383 -4.72 -8.42 30.88
N VAL A 384 -3.66 -7.92 30.23
CA VAL A 384 -3.13 -6.57 30.46
C VAL A 384 -3.82 -5.54 29.57
N SER A 385 -4.20 -5.94 28.36
CA SER A 385 -4.87 -5.07 27.39
C SER A 385 -6.37 -4.92 27.63
N LEU A 386 -7.02 -5.91 28.25
CA LEU A 386 -8.47 -5.90 28.49
C LEU A 386 -8.89 -4.91 29.56
N LYS A 387 -9.66 -3.88 29.16
CA LYS A 387 -10.15 -2.82 30.05
C LYS A 387 -11.65 -2.89 30.28
N LYS A 388 -12.42 -3.19 29.24
CA LYS A 388 -13.88 -3.27 29.31
C LYS A 388 -14.39 -4.65 28.98
N LEU A 389 -15.31 -5.13 29.81
CA LEU A 389 -16.07 -6.36 29.58
C LEU A 389 -17.56 -6.07 29.59
N GLU A 390 -18.26 -6.48 28.54
CA GLU A 390 -19.72 -6.44 28.45
C GLU A 390 -20.27 -7.85 28.21
N ILE A 391 -21.12 -8.31 29.13
CA ILE A 391 -21.73 -9.64 29.09
C ILE A 391 -23.22 -9.48 28.83
N LYS A 392 -23.74 -10.17 27.81
CA LYS A 392 -25.15 -10.15 27.42
C LYS A 392 -25.72 -11.55 27.37
N CYS A 393 -27.02 -11.68 27.66
CA CYS A 393 -27.77 -12.88 27.34
C CYS A 393 -28.32 -12.77 25.90
N PRO A 394 -28.06 -13.75 25.01
CA PRO A 394 -28.49 -13.73 23.60
C PRO A 394 -30.01 -13.80 23.42
N VAL A 395 -30.74 -14.26 24.44
CA VAL A 395 -32.18 -14.43 24.38
C VAL A 395 -32.86 -13.35 25.20
N SER A 396 -33.58 -12.44 24.55
CA SER A 396 -34.55 -11.57 25.19
C SER A 396 -35.78 -12.41 25.56
N GLY A 397 -35.97 -12.70 26.85
CA GLY A 397 -37.04 -13.58 27.33
C GLY A 397 -37.76 -13.03 28.56
N LYS A 398 -38.93 -13.61 28.85
CA LYS A 398 -39.70 -13.34 30.07
C LYS A 398 -39.06 -13.89 31.35
N PHE A 399 -38.12 -14.84 31.21
CA PHE A 399 -37.47 -15.51 32.33
C PHE A 399 -36.15 -14.84 32.63
N GLN A 400 -35.97 -14.53 33.91
CA GLN A 400 -34.75 -13.95 34.44
C GLN A 400 -33.65 -15.02 34.47
N ARG A 401 -32.48 -14.68 33.93
CA ARG A 401 -31.34 -15.61 33.88
C ARG A 401 -30.33 -15.27 34.96
N PHE A 402 -29.75 -16.31 35.54
CA PHE A 402 -28.74 -16.20 36.58
C PHE A 402 -27.35 -16.48 36.01
N LEU A 403 -26.37 -15.68 36.41
CA LEU A 403 -24.96 -15.84 36.04
C LEU A 403 -24.12 -16.00 37.30
N SER A 404 -23.42 -17.13 37.41
CA SER A 404 -22.32 -17.23 38.37
C SER A 404 -21.09 -16.63 37.75
N VAL A 405 -20.28 -15.96 38.56
CA VAL A 405 -18.97 -15.45 38.14
C VAL A 405 -17.87 -15.80 39.14
N ASP A 406 -18.13 -16.79 40.00
CA ASP A 406 -17.26 -17.25 41.07
C ASP A 406 -15.93 -17.85 40.57
N GLU A 407 -15.91 -18.42 39.37
CA GLU A 407 -14.67 -18.89 38.74
C GLU A 407 -13.98 -17.80 37.94
N ILE A 408 -14.73 -17.05 37.11
CA ILE A 408 -14.14 -16.02 36.24
C ILE A 408 -13.60 -14.82 37.02
N SER A 409 -14.15 -14.49 38.19
CA SER A 409 -13.66 -13.39 39.04
C SER A 409 -12.26 -13.62 39.61
N LYS A 410 -11.79 -14.87 39.57
CA LYS A 410 -10.45 -15.27 40.02
C LYS A 410 -9.38 -15.06 38.95
N LEU A 411 -9.77 -14.84 37.70
CA LEU A 411 -8.84 -14.69 36.57
C LEU A 411 -8.30 -13.25 36.45
N ASP A 412 -7.07 -13.12 35.96
CA ASP A 412 -6.41 -11.82 35.79
C ASP A 412 -7.16 -10.91 34.81
N GLN A 413 -7.74 -11.50 33.75
CA GLN A 413 -8.57 -10.79 32.77
C GLN A 413 -9.75 -10.05 33.43
N TRP A 414 -10.36 -10.64 34.48
CA TRP A 414 -11.45 -10.01 35.21
C TRP A 414 -10.95 -8.96 36.19
N ARG A 415 -9.88 -9.29 36.94
CA ARG A 415 -9.34 -8.43 38.00
C ARG A 415 -8.70 -7.14 37.48
N ASN A 416 -8.26 -7.13 36.22
CA ASN A 416 -7.65 -5.96 35.59
C ASN A 416 -8.67 -5.03 34.91
N LEU A 417 -9.96 -5.37 34.91
CA LEU A 417 -10.99 -4.55 34.27
C LEU A 417 -11.07 -3.16 34.92
N GLU A 418 -11.31 -2.17 34.06
CA GLU A 418 -11.69 -0.82 34.43
C GLU A 418 -13.22 -0.64 34.33
N GLU A 419 -13.86 -1.35 33.41
CA GLU A 419 -15.30 -1.27 33.15
C GLU A 419 -15.95 -2.66 33.02
N LEU A 420 -17.05 -2.87 33.75
CA LEU A 420 -17.84 -4.11 33.69
C LEU A 420 -19.33 -3.80 33.51
N VAL A 421 -19.93 -4.37 32.47
CA VAL A 421 -21.37 -4.27 32.23
C VAL A 421 -21.95 -5.67 32.10
N VAL A 422 -22.93 -6.00 32.93
CA VAL A 422 -23.63 -7.29 32.90
C VAL A 422 -25.10 -7.03 32.62
N ASN A 423 -25.49 -7.25 31.37
CA ASN A 423 -26.82 -6.99 30.86
C ASN A 423 -27.63 -8.29 30.74
N SER A 424 -28.92 -8.20 31.06
CA SER A 424 -29.88 -9.31 30.91
C SER A 424 -29.56 -10.55 31.77
N PHE A 425 -28.74 -10.39 32.81
CA PHE A 425 -28.38 -11.41 33.79
C PHE A 425 -28.55 -10.89 35.21
N VAL A 426 -28.79 -11.82 36.12
CA VAL A 426 -28.72 -11.62 37.56
C VAL A 426 -27.51 -12.35 38.07
N VAL A 427 -26.56 -11.60 38.62
CA VAL A 427 -25.37 -12.16 39.24
C VAL A 427 -25.74 -12.63 40.64
N TYR A 428 -25.61 -13.93 40.90
CA TYR A 428 -25.90 -14.52 42.21
C TYR A 428 -24.63 -14.83 43.02
N THR A 429 -23.45 -14.65 42.43
CA THR A 429 -22.20 -14.63 43.18
C THR A 429 -22.21 -13.42 44.14
N PRO A 430 -21.89 -13.60 45.43
CA PRO A 430 -21.88 -12.50 46.39
C PRO A 430 -20.99 -11.35 45.94
N ILE A 431 -21.44 -10.10 46.16
CA ILE A 431 -20.75 -8.92 45.62
C ILE A 431 -19.30 -8.78 46.11
N ARG A 432 -19.01 -9.29 47.30
CA ARG A 432 -17.67 -9.31 47.89
C ARG A 432 -16.70 -10.24 47.17
N GLU A 433 -17.21 -11.24 46.47
CA GLU A 433 -16.42 -12.22 45.73
C GLU A 433 -16.19 -11.81 44.28
N LEU A 434 -16.79 -10.70 43.84
CA LEU A 434 -16.68 -10.20 42.48
C LEU A 434 -15.35 -9.50 42.18
N SER A 435 -14.50 -9.23 43.17
CA SER A 435 -13.22 -8.51 42.98
C SER A 435 -13.38 -7.20 42.19
N ILE A 436 -14.39 -6.40 42.55
CA ILE A 436 -14.75 -5.17 41.83
C ILE A 436 -13.94 -3.94 42.26
N GLU A 437 -12.88 -4.08 43.07
CA GLU A 437 -12.18 -2.97 43.70
C GLU A 437 -11.60 -1.98 42.67
N ARG A 438 -11.06 -2.52 41.57
CA ARG A 438 -10.38 -1.75 40.50
C ARG A 438 -11.32 -1.11 39.49
N LEU A 439 -12.58 -1.55 39.42
CA LEU A 439 -13.56 -1.01 38.48
C LEU A 439 -13.81 0.48 38.73
N ALA A 440 -13.69 1.26 37.66
CA ALA A 440 -14.10 2.65 37.56
C ALA A 440 -15.58 2.77 37.19
N ILE A 441 -16.06 1.86 36.32
CA ILE A 441 -17.45 1.79 35.88
C ILE A 441 -17.99 0.38 36.09
N ALA A 442 -19.17 0.26 36.69
CA ALA A 442 -19.91 -0.99 36.71
C ALA A 442 -21.42 -0.76 36.55
N ASP A 443 -22.10 -1.62 35.80
CA ASP A 443 -23.57 -1.74 35.78
C ASP A 443 -23.94 -3.22 35.86
N ILE A 444 -24.43 -3.65 37.02
CA ILE A 444 -24.67 -5.06 37.35
C ILE A 444 -26.00 -5.20 38.09
N LEU A 445 -26.78 -6.21 37.73
CA LEU A 445 -27.95 -6.64 38.48
C LEU A 445 -27.59 -7.86 39.34
N MET A 446 -27.74 -7.73 40.66
CA MET A 446 -27.47 -8.76 41.65
C MET A 446 -28.75 -9.50 42.09
N ASP A 447 -28.61 -10.75 42.51
CA ASP A 447 -29.74 -11.48 43.10
C ASP A 447 -30.06 -10.95 44.51
N THR A 448 -29.03 -10.84 45.33
CA THR A 448 -29.14 -10.39 46.72
C THR A 448 -28.05 -9.38 47.03
N VAL A 449 -28.39 -8.36 47.82
CA VAL A 449 -27.47 -7.39 48.41
C VAL A 449 -27.86 -7.20 49.87
N SER A 450 -26.89 -7.21 50.77
CA SER A 450 -27.15 -6.96 52.19
C SER A 450 -26.71 -5.57 52.65
N MET A 451 -27.13 -5.17 53.86
CA MET A 451 -26.66 -3.91 54.45
C MET A 451 -25.13 -3.95 54.69
N SER A 452 -24.61 -5.08 55.16
CA SER A 452 -23.18 -5.24 55.37
C SER A 452 -22.39 -5.18 54.04
N ASP A 453 -22.98 -5.63 52.93
CA ASP A 453 -22.39 -5.44 51.59
C ASP A 453 -22.28 -3.97 51.19
N LEU A 454 -23.29 -3.15 51.47
CA LEU A 454 -23.27 -1.73 51.16
C LEU A 454 -22.16 -0.99 51.92
N ILE A 455 -22.00 -1.30 53.21
CA ILE A 455 -20.93 -0.74 54.04
C ILE A 455 -19.57 -1.15 53.47
N HIS A 456 -19.38 -2.43 53.16
CA HIS A 456 -18.15 -2.92 52.54
C HIS A 456 -17.82 -2.19 51.22
N LEU A 457 -18.81 -2.01 50.34
CA LEU A 457 -18.61 -1.30 49.07
C LEU A 457 -18.27 0.17 49.27
N LYS A 458 -18.96 0.84 50.21
CA LYS A 458 -18.66 2.21 50.60
C LYS A 458 -17.18 2.34 50.99
N ASP A 459 -16.72 1.48 51.90
CA ASP A 459 -15.37 1.55 52.46
C ASP A 459 -14.31 1.23 51.41
N VAL A 460 -14.49 0.14 50.66
CA VAL A 460 -13.58 -0.26 49.58
C VAL A 460 -13.46 0.84 48.52
N LYS A 461 -14.58 1.46 48.11
CA LYS A 461 -14.58 2.48 47.06
C LYS A 461 -14.15 3.86 47.52
N LEU A 462 -14.33 4.17 48.80
CA LEU A 462 -13.72 5.33 49.43
C LEU A 462 -12.18 5.18 49.49
N GLN A 463 -11.68 4.00 49.88
CA GLN A 463 -10.24 3.80 50.15
C GLN A 463 -9.39 3.45 48.92
N VAL A 464 -9.86 2.55 48.03
CA VAL A 464 -9.00 1.87 47.05
C VAL A 464 -9.06 2.49 45.66
N SER A 465 -10.18 3.09 45.27
CA SER A 465 -10.46 3.44 43.87
C SER A 465 -10.35 4.94 43.60
N GLU A 466 -9.14 5.44 43.29
CA GLU A 466 -8.96 6.85 42.90
C GLU A 466 -9.75 7.23 41.63
N ASN A 467 -9.92 6.25 40.74
CA ASN A 467 -10.52 6.39 39.42
C ASN A 467 -12.01 6.06 39.36
N LEU A 468 -12.71 5.90 40.50
CA LEU A 468 -14.15 5.65 40.49
C LEU A 468 -14.91 6.75 39.74
N ILE A 469 -15.63 6.35 38.69
CA ILE A 469 -16.55 7.21 37.94
C ILE A 469 -17.99 6.93 38.39
N LYS A 470 -18.47 5.69 38.20
CA LYS A 470 -19.84 5.29 38.53
C LYS A 470 -19.98 3.78 38.64
N ILE A 471 -20.36 3.29 39.81
CA ILE A 471 -20.78 1.90 40.01
C ILE A 471 -22.26 1.89 40.33
N LYS A 472 -23.05 1.27 39.46
CA LYS A 472 -24.48 1.05 39.62
C LYS A 472 -24.73 -0.43 39.86
N ILE A 473 -25.38 -0.72 40.97
CA ILE A 473 -25.75 -2.07 41.38
C ILE A 473 -27.26 -2.08 41.55
N GLU A 474 -27.93 -2.78 40.66
CA GLU A 474 -29.34 -3.14 40.82
C GLU A 474 -29.42 -4.45 41.60
N PHE A 475 -30.53 -4.72 42.29
CA PHE A 475 -30.70 -5.97 43.02
C PHE A 475 -32.15 -6.43 43.06
N GLN A 476 -32.39 -7.74 43.12
CA GLN A 476 -33.76 -8.25 43.31
C GLN A 476 -34.19 -8.24 44.76
N ASN A 477 -33.29 -8.66 45.66
CA ASN A 477 -33.58 -8.82 47.07
C ASN A 477 -32.58 -7.99 47.88
N PHE A 478 -33.10 -7.23 48.82
CA PHE A 478 -32.31 -6.56 49.84
C PHE A 478 -32.66 -7.15 51.20
N PHE A 479 -31.64 -7.46 51.99
CA PHE A 479 -31.86 -7.95 53.35
C PHE A 479 -30.95 -7.21 54.33
N ASP A 480 -31.53 -6.77 55.43
CA ASP A 480 -30.79 -6.19 56.53
C ASP A 480 -30.23 -7.32 57.38
N ASP A 481 -28.93 -7.59 57.23
CA ASP A 481 -28.25 -8.75 57.79
C ASP A 481 -27.56 -8.49 59.11
N ASN A 482 -27.71 -7.30 59.69
CA ASN A 482 -27.00 -6.96 60.91
C ASN A 482 -27.81 -6.12 61.91
N ASP A 483 -27.54 -6.41 63.19
CA ASP A 483 -27.58 -5.51 64.34
C ASP A 483 -26.60 -4.30 64.21
N THR A 484 -26.39 -3.77 62.99
CA THR A 484 -25.37 -2.74 62.71
C THR A 484 -25.85 -1.35 63.04
N ASN A 485 -24.98 -0.57 63.67
CA ASN A 485 -25.14 0.87 63.83
C ASN A 485 -25.37 1.51 62.45
N LEU A 486 -26.54 2.10 62.25
CA LEU A 486 -26.92 2.93 61.09
C LEU A 486 -26.07 4.21 60.95
N ASP A 487 -24.99 4.35 61.72
CA ASP A 487 -24.10 5.52 61.71
C ASP A 487 -23.47 5.74 60.33
N ASP A 488 -23.20 4.66 59.59
CA ASP A 488 -22.61 4.73 58.24
C ASP A 488 -23.57 5.25 57.17
N PHE A 489 -24.88 5.04 57.38
CA PHE A 489 -25.96 5.47 56.49
C PHE A 489 -27.14 5.99 57.33
N PRO A 490 -27.01 7.21 57.88
CA PRO A 490 -27.98 7.74 58.83
C PRO A 490 -29.34 7.91 58.16
N GLY A 491 -30.38 7.38 58.81
CA GLY A 491 -31.77 7.48 58.34
C GLY A 491 -32.15 6.52 57.21
N PHE A 492 -31.30 5.53 56.90
CA PHE A 492 -31.58 4.55 55.85
C PHE A 492 -32.93 3.82 56.06
N ASP A 493 -33.79 3.89 55.04
CA ASP A 493 -35.03 3.12 54.92
C ASP A 493 -35.06 2.50 53.52
N SER A 494 -35.13 1.16 53.45
CA SER A 494 -35.09 0.44 52.18
C SER A 494 -36.26 0.75 51.25
N ASN A 495 -37.34 1.34 51.76
CA ASN A 495 -38.51 1.78 50.99
C ASN A 495 -38.43 3.22 50.50
N GLN A 496 -37.40 3.98 50.89
CA GLN A 496 -37.22 5.38 50.51
C GLN A 496 -36.00 5.55 49.62
N THR A 497 -36.03 6.63 48.84
CA THR A 497 -34.88 7.02 48.01
C THR A 497 -34.07 8.02 48.79
N ASP A 498 -32.79 7.73 48.96
CA ASP A 498 -31.90 8.50 49.80
C ASP A 498 -30.57 8.79 49.10
N VAL A 499 -29.93 9.87 49.55
CA VAL A 499 -28.65 10.32 49.04
C VAL A 499 -27.75 10.65 50.23
N TRP A 500 -26.53 10.12 50.20
CA TRP A 500 -25.49 10.46 51.15
C TRP A 500 -24.26 11.01 50.41
N TYR A 501 -23.67 12.03 51.03
CA TYR A 501 -22.47 12.70 50.54
C TYR A 501 -21.38 12.52 51.59
N PHE A 502 -20.34 11.75 51.28
CA PHE A 502 -19.23 11.50 52.19
C PHE A 502 -18.01 12.31 51.77
N ARG A 503 -17.39 12.99 52.73
CA ARG A 503 -16.19 13.77 52.44
C ARG A 503 -14.98 12.85 52.23
N ILE A 504 -14.28 13.02 51.11
CA ILE A 504 -12.98 12.36 50.89
C ILE A 504 -11.88 13.27 51.44
N PRO A 505 -11.07 12.82 52.42
CA PRO A 505 -9.99 13.64 52.97
C PRO A 505 -9.02 14.14 51.90
N ASN A 506 -8.59 15.40 52.03
CA ASN A 506 -7.57 16.02 51.17
C ASN A 506 -7.91 16.09 49.66
N THR A 507 -9.20 16.05 49.29
CA THR A 507 -9.63 16.24 47.90
C THR A 507 -10.84 17.19 47.80
N GLU A 508 -11.02 17.82 46.63
CA GLU A 508 -12.23 18.61 46.31
C GLU A 508 -13.40 17.73 45.81
N LYS A 509 -13.21 16.40 45.81
CA LYS A 509 -14.21 15.44 45.39
C LYS A 509 -15.00 14.93 46.59
N ILE A 510 -16.27 14.63 46.34
CA ILE A 510 -17.20 14.06 47.29
C ILE A 510 -17.60 12.67 46.79
N PHE A 511 -17.63 11.72 47.72
CA PHE A 511 -18.15 10.39 47.45
C PHE A 511 -19.66 10.42 47.62
N TYR A 512 -20.35 10.17 46.52
CA TYR A 512 -21.79 10.23 46.40
C TYR A 512 -22.36 8.81 46.39
N VAL A 513 -23.31 8.56 47.29
CA VAL A 513 -24.08 7.32 47.32
C VAL A 513 -25.55 7.65 47.14
N PHE A 514 -26.17 7.07 46.13
CA PHE A 514 -27.58 7.20 45.85
C PHE A 514 -28.26 5.85 45.94
N TYR A 515 -29.13 5.69 46.91
CA TYR A 515 -30.00 4.53 47.03
C TYR A 515 -31.37 4.88 46.47
N ASN A 516 -31.87 4.06 45.57
CA ASN A 516 -33.18 4.17 44.98
C ASN A 516 -34.04 3.01 45.49
N ALA A 517 -35.19 3.36 46.08
CA ALA A 517 -36.20 2.41 46.55
C ALA A 517 -36.68 1.42 45.47
N SER A 518 -36.48 1.76 44.19
CA SER A 518 -36.66 0.85 43.04
C SER A 518 -35.54 -0.21 42.93
N LYS A 519 -34.88 -0.54 44.03
CA LYS A 519 -33.86 -1.58 44.19
C LYS A 519 -32.57 -1.36 43.38
N SER A 520 -32.01 -0.17 43.49
CA SER A 520 -30.66 0.09 42.97
C SER A 520 -29.87 1.02 43.87
N ILE A 521 -28.55 0.86 43.87
CA ILE A 521 -27.61 1.76 44.54
C ILE A 521 -26.54 2.20 43.55
N THR A 522 -26.18 3.47 43.60
CA THR A 522 -25.14 4.07 42.76
C THR A 522 -24.08 4.72 43.63
N PHE A 523 -22.83 4.38 43.38
CA PHE A 523 -21.65 4.98 43.98
C PHE A 523 -20.91 5.78 42.91
N SER A 524 -20.64 7.06 43.16
CA SER A 524 -19.91 7.92 42.22
C SER A 524 -19.01 8.90 42.96
N ARG A 525 -18.07 9.51 42.23
CA ARG A 525 -17.34 10.69 42.72
C ARG A 525 -17.80 11.92 41.95
N ILE A 526 -18.19 12.94 42.68
CA ILE A 526 -18.63 14.22 42.12
C ILE A 526 -17.76 15.35 42.68
N GLU A 527 -17.69 16.46 41.97
CA GLU A 527 -17.02 17.65 42.48
C GLU A 527 -17.84 18.31 43.60
N LEU A 528 -17.17 18.95 44.57
CA LEU A 528 -17.83 19.57 45.73
C LEU A 528 -18.93 20.57 45.34
N TYR A 529 -18.75 21.33 44.25
CA TYR A 529 -19.75 22.28 43.77
C TYR A 529 -21.02 21.60 43.21
N GLY A 530 -20.95 20.29 42.92
CA GLY A 530 -22.09 19.48 42.51
C GLY A 530 -22.98 19.04 43.67
N VAL A 531 -22.59 19.30 44.92
CA VAL A 531 -23.39 19.01 46.11
C VAL A 531 -24.46 20.09 46.29
N PRO A 532 -25.75 19.74 46.42
CA PRO A 532 -26.82 20.70 46.71
C PRO A 532 -26.55 21.47 48.01
N GLY A 533 -26.80 22.79 48.04
CA GLY A 533 -26.44 23.64 49.18
C GLY A 533 -27.12 23.30 50.51
N ASN A 534 -28.22 22.53 50.48
CA ASN A 534 -28.93 22.03 51.66
C ASN A 534 -28.57 20.58 52.03
N ALA A 535 -27.68 19.93 51.27
CA ALA A 535 -27.28 18.56 51.54
C ALA A 535 -26.34 18.49 52.75
N ARG A 536 -26.56 17.49 53.61
CA ARG A 536 -25.64 17.18 54.71
C ARG A 536 -24.48 16.37 54.16
N VAL A 537 -23.27 16.89 54.31
CA VAL A 537 -22.02 16.14 54.02
C VAL A 537 -21.59 15.45 55.30
N LEU A 538 -21.41 14.13 55.23
CA LEU A 538 -21.01 13.22 56.30
C LEU A 538 -19.49 13.04 56.35
#